data_AF-A0A6L9YTX2-F1
#
_entry.id   AF-A0A6L9YTX2-F1
#
_cell.length_a   1.000
_cell.length_b   1.000
_cell.length_c   1.000
_cell.angle_alpha   90.00
_cell.angle_beta   90.00
_cell.angle_gamma   90.00
#
_symmetry.space_group_name_H-M   'P 1'
#
loop_
_entity.id
_entity.type
_entity.pdbx_description
1 polymer ?
#
loop_
_entity_poly.entity_id
_entity_poly.type
_entity_poly.pdbx_seq_one_letter_code
_entity_poly.pdbx_strand_id
1 'polypeptide(L)'
;MLDFEKVYVHPSQFPERVFQDYLAGFTSCKINHKFHYDSVKQSQKWLKIHETYSPARQDESCIDAYAKCFKKTAEILDDNSLNLNLIGLGCGGGEKDKLLVSQLLNSERALTYYPVDVSLSLAIISAQKIREYFANLRVQP
;
A
#
# COMPACT_ATOMS: atom_id res chain seq x y z
N MET A 1 1.59 16.84 -20.32
CA MET A 1 0.51 15.87 -20.53
C MET A 1 -0.22 15.71 -19.21
N LEU A 2 -1.55 15.61 -19.22
CA LEU A 2 -2.28 15.18 -18.02
C LEU A 2 -2.14 13.66 -17.94
N ASP A 3 -1.28 13.20 -17.03
CA ASP A 3 -1.11 11.77 -16.79
C ASP A 3 -2.28 11.27 -15.92
N PHE A 4 -3.09 10.37 -16.46
CA PHE A 4 -4.22 9.76 -15.76
C PHE A 4 -3.79 8.41 -15.15
N GLU A 5 -4.07 8.19 -13.88
CA GLU A 5 -3.90 6.88 -13.24
C GLU A 5 -5.20 6.07 -13.36
N LYS A 6 -5.11 4.84 -13.86
CA LYS A 6 -6.24 3.90 -13.83
C LYS A 6 -6.25 3.20 -12.48
N VAL A 7 -7.35 3.32 -11.75
CA VAL A 7 -7.57 2.72 -10.42
C VAL A 7 -8.77 1.78 -10.43
N TYR A 8 -8.73 0.72 -9.64
CA TYR A 8 -9.88 -0.16 -9.42
C TYR A 8 -10.45 0.03 -8.01
N VAL A 9 -11.71 0.46 -7.94
CA VAL A 9 -12.41 0.67 -6.67
C VAL A 9 -13.39 -0.47 -6.46
N HIS A 10 -13.25 -1.20 -5.34
CA HIS A 10 -14.20 -2.23 -4.97
C HIS A 10 -15.55 -1.60 -4.57
N PRO A 11 -16.71 -2.22 -4.88
CA PRO A 11 -18.04 -1.66 -4.57
C PRO A 11 -18.27 -1.30 -3.09
N SER A 12 -17.49 -1.89 -2.16
CA SER A 12 -17.55 -1.53 -0.75
C SER A 12 -17.07 -0.10 -0.44
N GLN A 13 -16.32 0.53 -1.35
CA GLN A 13 -15.87 1.92 -1.27
C GLN A 13 -16.58 2.85 -2.26
N PHE A 14 -17.68 2.41 -2.88
CA PHE A 14 -18.50 3.31 -3.67
C PHE A 14 -19.21 4.35 -2.77
N PRO A 15 -19.50 5.56 -3.29
CA PRO A 15 -20.00 6.68 -2.49
C PRO A 15 -21.20 6.32 -1.61
N GLU A 16 -22.16 5.56 -2.14
CA GLU A 16 -23.36 5.14 -1.40
C GLU A 16 -22.99 4.26 -0.22
N ARG A 17 -22.05 3.32 -0.39
CA ARG A 17 -21.64 2.43 0.69
C ARG A 17 -20.85 3.17 1.77
N VAL A 18 -19.95 4.06 1.36
CA VAL A 18 -19.20 4.92 2.29
C VAL A 18 -20.14 5.82 3.08
N PHE A 19 -21.16 6.40 2.44
CA PHE A 19 -22.17 7.20 3.12
C PHE A 19 -22.97 6.39 4.16
N GLN A 20 -23.37 5.16 3.84
CA GLN A 20 -24.03 4.28 4.82
C GLN A 20 -23.13 3.98 6.02
N ASP A 21 -21.82 3.77 5.80
CA ASP A 21 -20.87 3.56 6.89
C ASP A 21 -20.74 4.82 7.80
N TYR A 22 -20.85 6.03 7.22
CA TYR A 22 -20.93 7.27 8.00
C TYR A 22 -22.21 7.34 8.85
N LEU A 23 -23.37 7.06 8.25
CA LEU A 23 -24.64 7.03 8.97
C LEU A 23 -24.61 6.06 10.14
N ALA A 24 -24.09 4.85 9.94
CA ALA A 24 -23.91 3.86 10.99
C ALA A 24 -22.98 4.36 12.11
N GLY A 25 -21.91 5.08 11.76
CA GLY A 25 -21.02 5.72 12.72
C GLY A 25 -21.70 6.80 13.55
N PHE A 26 -22.53 7.64 12.93
CA PHE A 26 -23.30 8.67 13.62
C PHE A 26 -24.36 8.06 14.55
N THR A 27 -25.10 7.04 14.10
CA THR A 27 -26.10 6.35 14.93
C THR A 27 -25.47 5.68 16.14
N SER A 28 -24.26 5.12 16.00
CA SER A 28 -23.55 4.46 17.08
C SER A 28 -22.66 5.38 17.92
N CYS A 29 -22.59 6.68 17.58
CA CYS A 29 -21.67 7.66 18.16
C CYS A 29 -20.20 7.19 18.15
N LYS A 30 -19.79 6.44 17.13
CA LYS A 30 -18.43 5.90 16.97
C LYS A 30 -17.94 6.14 15.55
N ILE A 31 -16.74 6.71 15.43
CA ILE A 31 -16.09 6.87 14.12
C ILE A 31 -15.42 5.56 13.74
N ASN A 32 -15.75 5.03 12.56
CA ASN A 32 -15.03 3.89 11.99
C ASN A 32 -13.59 4.31 11.65
N HIS A 33 -12.60 3.48 12.03
CA HIS A 33 -11.19 3.78 11.86
C HIS A 33 -10.77 4.03 10.40
N LYS A 34 -11.47 3.46 9.41
CA LYS A 34 -11.19 3.74 7.99
C LYS A 34 -11.32 5.23 7.64
N PHE A 35 -12.15 5.98 8.36
CA PHE A 35 -12.36 7.41 8.12
C PHE A 35 -11.23 8.31 8.61
N HIS A 36 -10.22 7.77 9.29
CA HIS A 36 -9.05 8.55 9.74
C HIS A 36 -8.13 8.98 8.58
N TYR A 37 -8.25 8.35 7.41
CA TYR A 37 -7.42 8.60 6.24
C TYR A 37 -8.24 8.49 4.94
N ASP A 38 -9.51 8.92 4.97
CA ASP A 38 -10.41 8.84 3.82
C ASP A 38 -10.12 9.93 2.76
N SER A 39 -9.92 11.18 3.20
CA SER A 39 -9.53 12.28 2.31
C SER A 39 -8.02 12.38 2.12
N VAL A 40 -7.60 13.00 1.01
CA VAL A 40 -6.18 13.30 0.70
C VAL A 40 -5.46 13.98 1.88
N LYS A 41 -6.08 15.00 2.49
CA LYS A 41 -5.50 15.73 3.63
C LYS A 41 -5.36 14.84 4.86
N GLN A 42 -6.33 13.98 5.12
CA GLN A 42 -6.29 13.06 6.25
C GLN A 42 -5.20 12.00 6.05
N SER A 43 -5.08 11.43 4.86
CA SER A 43 -4.01 10.48 4.50
C SER A 43 -2.62 11.07 4.68
N GLN A 44 -2.39 12.31 4.23
CA GLN A 44 -1.11 12.99 4.45
C GLN A 44 -0.79 13.19 5.93
N LYS A 45 -1.79 13.59 6.73
CA LYS A 45 -1.62 13.71 8.19
C LYS A 45 -1.32 12.36 8.83
N TRP A 46 -2.04 11.32 8.43
CA TRP A 46 -1.83 9.96 8.90
C TRP A 46 -0.41 9.48 8.57
N LEU A 47 0.05 9.66 7.34
CA LEU A 47 1.40 9.31 6.92
C LEU A 47 2.46 10.06 7.74
N LYS A 48 2.25 11.35 8.03
CA LYS A 48 3.18 12.13 8.86
C LYS A 48 3.29 11.57 10.29
N ILE A 49 2.15 11.22 10.89
CA ILE A 49 2.12 10.56 12.21
C ILE A 49 2.81 9.21 12.13
N HIS A 50 2.46 8.38 11.16
CA HIS A 50 3.06 7.06 10.97
C HIS A 50 4.58 7.15 10.79
N GLU A 51 5.09 8.09 9.99
CA GLU A 51 6.53 8.24 9.78
C GLU A 51 7.27 8.62 11.07
N THR A 52 6.64 9.44 11.92
CA THR A 52 7.23 9.92 13.17
C THR A 52 7.21 8.86 14.27
N TYR A 53 6.15 8.04 14.33
CA TYR A 53 5.88 7.20 15.50
C TYR A 53 5.83 5.70 15.21
N SER A 54 5.88 5.26 13.96
CA SER A 54 5.80 3.83 13.64
C SER A 54 7.07 3.10 14.09
N PRO A 55 6.95 1.95 14.81
CA PRO A 55 8.10 1.10 15.10
C PRO A 55 8.85 0.67 13.84
N ALA A 56 8.16 0.52 12.71
CA ALA A 56 8.77 0.22 11.42
C ALA A 56 9.66 1.35 10.85
N ARG A 57 9.80 2.46 11.58
CA ARG A 57 10.69 3.60 11.30
C ARG A 57 11.66 3.92 12.43
N GLN A 58 11.26 3.66 13.66
CA GLN A 58 11.96 4.13 14.84
C GLN A 58 12.67 3.00 15.60
N ASP A 59 12.21 1.75 15.47
CA ASP A 59 12.75 0.60 16.19
C ASP A 59 13.62 -0.25 15.26
N GLU A 60 14.92 -0.28 15.55
CA GLU A 60 15.90 -1.04 14.76
C GLU A 60 15.56 -2.53 14.66
N SER A 61 15.05 -3.13 15.75
CA SER A 61 14.67 -4.55 15.75
C SER A 61 13.49 -4.81 14.83
N CYS A 62 12.53 -3.88 14.76
CA CYS A 62 11.40 -3.97 13.86
C CYS A 62 11.81 -3.79 12.40
N ILE A 63 12.66 -2.79 12.12
CA ILE A 63 13.21 -2.54 10.78
C ILE A 63 13.98 -3.76 10.27
N ASP A 64 14.87 -4.29 11.10
CA ASP A 64 15.68 -5.48 10.78
C ASP A 64 14.82 -6.73 10.58
N ALA A 65 13.77 -6.91 11.39
CA ALA A 65 12.82 -8.01 11.20
C ALA A 65 12.15 -7.95 9.82
N TYR A 66 11.66 -6.78 9.37
CA TYR A 66 11.09 -6.64 8.03
C TYR A 66 12.13 -6.95 6.94
N ALA A 67 13.34 -6.41 7.05
CA ALA A 67 14.40 -6.64 6.07
C ALA A 67 14.76 -8.14 5.96
N LYS A 68 14.94 -8.82 7.09
CA LYS A 68 15.22 -10.26 7.16
C LYS A 68 14.08 -11.10 6.58
N CYS A 69 12.85 -10.81 6.95
CA CYS A 69 11.68 -11.51 6.43
C CYS A 69 11.56 -11.34 4.92
N PHE A 70 11.67 -10.11 4.39
CA PHE A 70 11.56 -9.87 2.95
C PHE A 70 12.69 -10.51 2.15
N LYS A 71 13.94 -10.44 2.64
CA LYS A 71 15.04 -11.17 2.02
C LYS A 71 14.76 -12.66 1.98
N LYS A 72 14.31 -13.24 3.10
CA LYS A 72 14.01 -14.68 3.17
C LYS A 72 12.86 -15.09 2.26
N THR A 73 11.83 -14.24 2.15
CA THR A 73 10.72 -14.42 1.21
C THR A 73 11.23 -14.44 -0.23
N ALA A 74 12.12 -13.52 -0.61
CA ALA A 74 12.68 -13.50 -1.95
C ALA A 74 13.50 -14.77 -2.25
N GLU A 75 14.32 -15.24 -1.31
CA GLU A 75 15.06 -16.51 -1.45
C GLU A 75 14.13 -17.70 -1.69
N ILE A 76 13.00 -17.78 -0.99
CA ILE A 76 12.02 -18.87 -1.14
C ILE A 76 11.31 -18.80 -2.51
N LEU A 77 11.07 -17.59 -3.01
CA LEU A 77 10.34 -17.36 -4.27
C LEU A 77 11.24 -17.36 -5.51
N ASP A 78 12.56 -17.46 -5.33
CA ASP A 78 13.51 -17.56 -6.45
C ASP A 78 13.47 -18.93 -7.14
N ASP A 79 12.85 -19.93 -6.52
CA ASP A 79 12.60 -21.22 -7.14
C ASP A 79 11.51 -21.12 -8.24
N ASN A 80 11.96 -21.09 -9.50
CA ASN A 80 11.23 -21.34 -10.75
C ASN A 80 9.95 -20.50 -11.05
N SER A 81 9.62 -19.51 -10.23
CA SER A 81 8.42 -18.69 -10.44
C SER A 81 8.70 -17.55 -11.42
N LEU A 82 8.42 -17.76 -12.71
CA LEU A 82 8.60 -16.76 -13.77
C LEU A 82 7.67 -15.54 -13.65
N ASN A 83 6.57 -15.66 -12.89
CA ASN A 83 5.59 -14.59 -12.70
C ASN A 83 5.18 -14.49 -11.22
N LEU A 84 5.23 -13.29 -10.66
CA LEU A 84 4.78 -13.00 -9.30
C LEU A 84 3.80 -11.83 -9.25
N ASN A 85 2.82 -11.95 -8.36
CA ASN A 85 1.89 -10.88 -8.01
C ASN A 85 2.10 -10.51 -6.55
N LEU A 86 2.52 -9.28 -6.28
CA LEU A 86 2.63 -8.74 -4.94
C LEU A 86 1.38 -7.92 -4.63
N ILE A 87 0.65 -8.29 -3.59
CA ILE A 87 -0.57 -7.59 -3.14
C ILE A 87 -0.28 -6.95 -1.78
N GLY A 88 -0.23 -5.62 -1.74
CA GLY A 88 -0.01 -4.85 -0.52
C GLY A 88 -1.32 -4.52 0.16
N LEU A 89 -1.77 -5.35 1.11
CA LEU A 89 -3.01 -5.12 1.85
C LEU A 89 -2.80 -4.05 2.94
N GLY A 90 -3.51 -2.92 2.83
CA GLY A 90 -3.24 -1.74 3.65
C GLY A 90 -1.87 -1.14 3.33
N CYS A 91 -1.61 -0.89 2.03
CA CYS A 91 -0.30 -0.49 1.55
C CYS A 91 0.20 0.83 2.15
N GLY A 92 -0.70 1.71 2.61
CA GLY A 92 -0.34 2.97 3.23
C GLY A 92 0.58 3.80 2.34
N GLY A 93 1.74 4.21 2.88
CA GLY A 93 2.73 4.99 2.14
C GLY A 93 3.67 4.19 1.23
N GLY A 94 3.50 2.86 1.13
CA GLY A 94 4.24 2.00 0.19
C GLY A 94 5.70 1.68 0.55
N GLU A 95 6.20 2.14 1.68
CA GLU A 95 7.63 2.01 2.01
C GLU A 95 8.07 0.57 2.32
N LYS A 96 7.21 -0.21 2.99
CA LYS A 96 7.47 -1.63 3.23
C LYS A 96 7.40 -2.41 1.92
N ASP A 97 6.39 -2.12 1.11
CA ASP A 97 6.17 -2.74 -0.19
C ASP A 97 7.35 -2.45 -1.13
N LYS A 98 7.89 -1.21 -1.12
CA LYS A 98 9.11 -0.83 -1.85
C LYS A 98 10.30 -1.69 -1.48
N LEU A 99 10.49 -1.96 -0.19
CA LEU A 99 11.57 -2.82 0.30
C LEU A 99 11.39 -4.26 -0.19
N LEU A 100 10.19 -4.81 -0.15
CA LEU A 100 9.95 -6.17 -0.66
C LEU A 100 10.09 -6.23 -2.19
N VAL A 101 9.58 -5.25 -2.93
CA VAL A 101 9.76 -5.15 -4.39
C VAL A 101 11.25 -5.15 -4.74
N SER A 102 12.10 -4.42 -4.02
CA SER A 102 13.54 -4.40 -4.30
C SER A 102 14.21 -5.76 -4.09
N GLN A 103 13.69 -6.62 -3.20
CA GLN A 103 14.18 -7.99 -3.02
C GLN A 103 13.63 -8.96 -4.07
N LEU A 104 12.40 -8.74 -4.56
CA LEU A 104 11.74 -9.61 -5.54
C LEU A 104 12.07 -9.28 -6.99
N LEU A 105 12.58 -8.09 -7.28
CA LEU A 105 12.97 -7.70 -8.62
C LEU A 105 14.11 -8.59 -9.15
N ASN A 106 13.85 -9.25 -10.26
CA ASN A 106 14.78 -10.09 -11.00
C ASN A 106 14.49 -9.87 -12.50
N SER A 107 15.53 -9.72 -13.33
CA SER A 107 15.40 -9.44 -14.77
C SER A 107 14.67 -10.53 -15.55
N GLU A 108 14.66 -11.76 -15.03
CA GLU A 108 14.06 -12.93 -15.70
C GLU A 108 12.61 -13.19 -15.24
N ARG A 109 12.11 -12.41 -14.28
CA ARG A 109 10.82 -12.63 -13.61
C ARG A 109 9.90 -11.43 -13.80
N ALA A 110 8.69 -11.67 -14.29
CA ALA A 110 7.67 -10.63 -14.32
C ALA A 110 7.08 -10.45 -12.92
N LEU A 111 7.09 -9.22 -12.42
CA LEU A 111 6.49 -8.85 -11.14
C LEU A 111 5.40 -7.80 -11.38
N THR A 112 4.19 -8.06 -10.87
CA THR A 112 3.10 -7.07 -10.83
C THR A 112 2.78 -6.71 -9.39
N TYR A 113 2.71 -5.43 -9.09
CA TYR A 113 2.34 -4.91 -7.78
C TYR A 113 0.91 -4.35 -7.76
N TYR A 114 0.15 -4.74 -6.74
CA TYR A 114 -1.21 -4.32 -6.47
C TYR A 114 -1.26 -3.63 -5.10
N PRO A 115 -1.12 -2.29 -5.04
CA PRO A 115 -1.36 -1.53 -3.81
C PRO A 115 -2.86 -1.56 -3.51
N VAL A 116 -3.25 -2.11 -2.36
CA VAL A 116 -4.65 -2.19 -1.95
C VAL A 116 -4.83 -1.45 -0.64
N ASP A 117 -5.66 -0.42 -0.66
CA ASP A 117 -6.00 0.34 0.54
C ASP A 117 -7.48 0.75 0.49
N VAL A 118 -8.09 0.91 1.66
CA VAL A 118 -9.44 1.46 1.77
C VAL A 118 -9.46 2.94 1.36
N SER A 119 -8.33 3.62 1.53
CA SER A 119 -8.12 4.98 1.04
C SER A 119 -7.55 4.98 -0.37
N LEU A 120 -8.35 5.48 -1.31
CA LEU A 120 -7.90 5.69 -2.69
C LEU A 120 -6.61 6.51 -2.75
N SER A 121 -6.50 7.53 -1.90
CA SER A 121 -5.30 8.38 -1.86
C SER A 121 -4.04 7.63 -1.40
N LEU A 122 -4.13 6.71 -0.44
CA LEU A 122 -2.99 5.90 -0.01
C LEU A 122 -2.59 4.87 -1.07
N ALA A 123 -3.57 4.22 -1.70
CA ALA A 123 -3.31 3.29 -2.81
C ALA A 123 -2.54 3.98 -3.96
N ILE A 124 -2.98 5.19 -4.37
CA ILE A 124 -2.31 5.99 -5.39
C ILE A 124 -0.91 6.43 -4.94
N ILE A 125 -0.75 6.90 -3.70
CA ILE A 125 0.58 7.30 -3.17
C ILE A 125 1.55 6.13 -3.21
N SER A 126 1.11 4.94 -2.79
CA SER A 126 1.93 3.73 -2.84
C SER A 126 2.28 3.36 -4.29
N ALA A 127 1.30 3.39 -5.20
CA ALA A 127 1.51 3.08 -6.60
C ALA A 127 2.55 4.00 -7.24
N GLN A 128 2.40 5.32 -7.06
CA GLN A 128 3.30 6.33 -7.61
C GLN A 128 4.71 6.18 -7.05
N LYS A 129 4.85 5.90 -5.76
CA LYS A 129 6.15 5.62 -5.14
C LYS A 129 6.83 4.43 -5.81
N ILE A 130 6.14 3.32 -5.99
CA ILE A 130 6.74 2.15 -6.64
C ILE A 130 7.13 2.46 -8.09
N ARG A 131 6.31 3.20 -8.85
CA ARG A 131 6.65 3.62 -10.22
C ARG A 131 7.88 4.53 -10.26
N GLU A 132 8.01 5.46 -9.30
CA GLU A 132 9.14 6.38 -9.21
C GLU A 132 10.47 5.63 -9.01
N TYR A 133 10.49 4.63 -8.14
CA TYR A 133 11.71 3.84 -7.86
C TYR A 133 11.94 2.70 -8.87
N PHE A 134 10.89 2.21 -9.52
CA PHE A 134 10.93 1.04 -10.41
C PHE A 134 10.14 1.31 -11.70
N ALA A 135 10.71 2.12 -12.59
CA ALA A 135 10.04 2.65 -13.79
C ALA A 135 9.38 1.58 -14.69
N ASN A 136 9.95 0.37 -14.75
CA ASN A 136 9.46 -0.72 -15.61
C ASN A 136 8.57 -1.72 -14.86
N LEU A 137 8.31 -1.53 -13.57
CA LEU A 137 7.44 -2.43 -12.81
C LEU A 137 5.97 -2.18 -13.16
N ARG A 138 5.23 -3.26 -13.43
CA ARG A 138 3.79 -3.16 -13.61
C ARG A 138 3.11 -2.91 -12.26
N VAL A 139 2.43 -1.78 -12.14
CA VAL A 139 1.65 -1.41 -10.95
C VAL A 139 0.17 -1.25 -11.32
N GLN A 140 -0.72 -1.82 -10.51
CA GLN A 140 -2.18 -1.80 -10.72
C GLN A 140 -2.89 -1.44 -9.41
N PRO A 141 -3.10 -0.14 -9.14
CA PRO A 141 -3.89 0.34 -8.00
C PRO A 141 -5.40 0.17 -8.18
#